data_AF-A0A0B4CBB0-F1
#
_entry.id   AF-A0A0B4CBB0-F1
#
_cell.length_a   1.000
_cell.length_b   1.000
_cell.length_c   1.000
_cell.angle_alpha   90.00
_cell.angle_beta   90.00
_cell.angle_gamma   90.00
#
_symmetry.space_group_name_H-M   'P 1'
#
loop_
_entity.id
_entity.type
_entity.pdbx_description
1 polymer ?
#
loop_
_entity_poly.entity_id
_entity_poly.type
_entity_poly.pdbx_seq_one_letter_code
_entity_poly.pdbx_strand_id
1 'polypeptide(L)'
;MASSDARTENRARIGAQINGYGMEMAAIRSQVEVTDIVRDAIAAELRQRGYQVGDSGARVNAEVTTFYNDFSVGMLAGKSKADVGLTVTVTNAAGAEVYRRAIAGQAERTVQLANGGNAATTLSQALSLALKELMGDPAFVAALTR
;
A
#
# COMPACT_ATOMS: atom_id res chain seq x y z
N MET A 1 -13.78 -8.41 -4.66
CA MET A 1 -12.94 -7.20 -4.43
C MET A 1 -11.98 -7.03 -5.60
N ALA A 2 -11.63 -5.80 -5.97
CA ALA A 2 -10.68 -5.53 -7.06
C ALA A 2 -9.55 -4.59 -6.62
N SER A 3 -8.41 -4.66 -7.30
CA SER A 3 -7.34 -3.68 -7.19
C SER A 3 -6.69 -3.47 -8.56
N SER A 4 -6.27 -2.24 -8.84
CA SER A 4 -5.62 -1.85 -10.09
C SER A 4 -4.36 -1.01 -9.82
N ASP A 5 -3.37 -1.11 -10.71
CA ASP A 5 -2.15 -0.32 -10.61
C ASP A 5 -2.33 0.99 -11.39
N ALA A 6 -2.53 2.08 -10.66
CA ALA A 6 -2.68 3.44 -11.18
C ALA A 6 -1.39 4.27 -11.06
N ARG A 7 -0.27 3.65 -10.65
CA ARG A 7 1.02 4.33 -10.52
C ARG A 7 1.49 4.81 -11.89
N THR A 8 1.67 6.11 -12.03
CA THR A 8 2.28 6.72 -13.22
C THR A 8 3.81 6.71 -13.15
N GLU A 9 4.35 6.71 -11.94
CA GLU A 9 5.79 6.67 -11.66
C GLU A 9 6.21 5.33 -11.05
N ASN A 10 7.43 4.91 -11.33
CA ASN A 10 8.06 3.74 -10.72
C ASN A 10 7.26 2.43 -10.85
N ARG A 11 6.32 2.30 -11.79
CA ARG A 11 5.43 1.14 -11.94
C ARG A 11 6.17 -0.20 -12.02
N ALA A 12 7.34 -0.22 -12.67
CA ALA A 12 8.16 -1.42 -12.84
C ALA A 12 9.01 -1.79 -11.61
N ARG A 13 8.98 -1.00 -10.54
CA ARG A 13 9.78 -1.19 -9.32
C ARG A 13 8.98 -0.82 -8.07
N ILE A 14 9.54 -1.11 -6.91
CA ILE A 14 8.99 -0.72 -5.61
C ILE A 14 10.04 0.01 -4.77
N GLY A 15 11.19 0.33 -5.35
CA GLY A 15 12.26 1.05 -4.69
C GLY A 15 13.55 1.02 -5.48
N ALA A 16 14.58 1.62 -4.91
CA ALA A 16 15.94 1.58 -5.41
C ALA A 16 16.93 1.52 -4.24
N GLN A 17 18.03 0.80 -4.41
CA GLN A 17 19.17 0.82 -3.52
C GLN A 17 20.05 2.02 -3.90
N ILE A 18 20.19 2.98 -3.01
CA ILE A 18 21.00 4.20 -3.22
C ILE A 18 22.24 4.14 -2.32
N ASN A 19 23.42 4.43 -2.88
CA ASN A 19 24.67 4.48 -2.10
C ASN A 19 24.85 5.81 -1.34
N GLY A 20 25.93 5.93 -0.56
CA GLY A 20 26.24 7.12 0.26
C GLY A 20 26.51 8.42 -0.51
N TYR A 21 26.56 8.37 -1.84
CA TYR A 21 26.70 9.53 -2.71
C TYR A 21 25.38 9.91 -3.40
N GLY A 22 24.26 9.24 -3.08
CA GLY A 22 22.98 9.48 -3.71
C GLY A 22 22.80 8.80 -5.07
N MET A 23 23.72 7.90 -5.46
CA MET A 23 23.64 7.21 -6.75
C MET A 23 22.83 5.91 -6.62
N GLU A 24 21.87 5.70 -7.53
CA GLU A 24 21.13 4.44 -7.66
C GLU A 24 22.09 3.32 -8.10
N MET A 25 22.14 2.26 -7.30
CA MET A 25 22.95 1.07 -7.53
C MET A 25 22.14 -0.06 -8.16
N ALA A 26 20.87 -0.22 -7.73
CA ALA A 26 19.99 -1.27 -8.22
C ALA A 26 18.51 -0.94 -7.95
N ALA A 27 17.63 -1.31 -8.87
CA ALA A 27 16.19 -1.26 -8.64
C ALA A 27 15.72 -2.41 -7.74
N ILE A 28 14.84 -2.12 -6.78
CA ILE A 28 14.15 -3.12 -5.96
C ILE A 28 12.81 -3.41 -6.61
N ARG A 29 12.54 -4.69 -6.90
CA ARG A 29 11.30 -5.14 -7.55
C ARG A 29 10.57 -6.11 -6.63
N SER A 30 9.25 -6.10 -6.72
CA SER A 30 8.42 -7.11 -6.05
C SER A 30 8.45 -8.41 -6.85
N GLN A 31 8.40 -9.54 -6.16
CA GLN A 31 8.16 -10.85 -6.78
C GLN A 31 6.66 -11.14 -6.98
N VAL A 32 5.80 -10.36 -6.30
CA VAL A 32 4.34 -10.45 -6.35
C VAL A 32 3.79 -9.14 -6.90
N GLU A 33 2.74 -9.19 -7.69
CA GLU A 33 2.10 -7.97 -8.20
C GLU A 33 1.64 -7.07 -7.05
N VAL A 34 1.92 -5.77 -7.18
CA VAL A 34 1.59 -4.78 -6.12
C VAL A 34 0.09 -4.74 -5.86
N THR A 35 -0.72 -4.90 -6.89
CA THR A 35 -2.19 -4.97 -6.78
C THR A 35 -2.65 -6.18 -5.99
N ASP A 36 -1.93 -7.30 -6.09
CA ASP A 36 -2.25 -8.51 -5.33
C ASP A 36 -1.92 -8.30 -3.86
N ILE A 37 -0.77 -7.70 -3.55
CA ILE A 37 -0.38 -7.34 -2.16
C ILE A 37 -1.43 -6.43 -1.51
N VAL A 38 -1.84 -5.38 -2.21
CA VAL A 38 -2.82 -4.40 -1.69
C VAL A 38 -4.20 -5.06 -1.52
N ARG A 39 -4.64 -5.84 -2.51
CA ARG A 39 -5.90 -6.59 -2.41
C ARG A 39 -5.87 -7.52 -1.19
N ASP A 40 -4.83 -8.33 -1.05
CA ASP A 40 -4.77 -9.32 0.02
C ASP A 40 -4.69 -8.66 1.40
N ALA A 41 -3.98 -7.53 1.53
CA ALA A 41 -3.93 -6.75 2.77
C ALA A 41 -5.29 -6.14 3.16
N ILE A 42 -6.03 -5.54 2.22
CA ILE A 42 -7.37 -5.02 2.50
C ILE A 42 -8.30 -6.17 2.91
N ALA A 43 -8.24 -7.30 2.21
CA ALA A 43 -9.08 -8.46 2.53
C ALA A 43 -8.75 -9.04 3.91
N ALA A 44 -7.47 -9.08 4.28
CA ALA A 44 -7.04 -9.53 5.60
C ALA A 44 -7.57 -8.61 6.71
N GLU A 45 -7.45 -7.30 6.53
CA GLU A 45 -7.92 -6.31 7.50
C GLU A 45 -9.46 -6.36 7.67
N LEU A 46 -10.21 -6.52 6.57
CA LEU A 46 -11.66 -6.71 6.60
C LEU A 46 -12.05 -7.99 7.35
N ARG A 47 -11.38 -9.12 7.05
CA ARG A 47 -11.65 -10.39 7.74
C ARG A 47 -11.32 -10.31 9.23
N GLN A 48 -10.23 -9.66 9.60
CA GLN A 48 -9.83 -9.44 11.00
C GLN A 48 -10.89 -8.67 11.77
N ARG A 49 -11.64 -7.79 11.09
CA ARG A 49 -12.76 -7.02 11.66
C ARG A 49 -14.11 -7.73 11.60
N GLY A 50 -14.15 -8.99 11.16
CA GLY A 50 -15.34 -9.82 11.12
C GLY A 50 -16.16 -9.73 9.84
N TYR A 51 -15.70 -9.01 8.82
CA TYR A 51 -16.38 -8.98 7.53
C TYR A 51 -16.14 -10.28 6.75
N GLN A 52 -17.19 -10.77 6.08
CA GLN A 52 -17.07 -11.84 5.11
C GLN A 52 -16.68 -11.24 3.75
N VAL A 53 -15.52 -11.66 3.22
CA VAL A 53 -15.04 -11.23 1.91
C VAL A 53 -15.40 -12.29 0.88
N GLY A 54 -16.35 -11.98 0.00
CA GLY A 54 -16.83 -12.86 -1.07
C GLY A 54 -17.36 -12.07 -2.27
N ASP A 55 -18.24 -12.68 -3.06
CA ASP A 55 -18.74 -12.11 -4.31
C ASP A 55 -20.05 -11.31 -4.18
N SER A 56 -20.68 -11.34 -2.99
CA SER A 56 -21.93 -10.64 -2.69
C SER A 56 -21.74 -9.41 -1.81
N GLY A 57 -22.64 -8.44 -1.92
CA GLY A 57 -22.67 -7.24 -1.09
C GLY A 57 -21.91 -6.05 -1.70
N ALA A 58 -21.44 -5.15 -0.85
CA ALA A 58 -20.65 -4.00 -1.26
C ALA A 58 -19.30 -4.45 -1.87
N ARG A 59 -18.92 -3.86 -2.99
CA ARG A 59 -17.66 -4.12 -3.68
C ARG A 59 -16.67 -3.01 -3.38
N VAL A 60 -15.53 -3.40 -2.81
CA VAL A 60 -14.36 -2.53 -2.61
C VAL A 60 -13.45 -2.62 -3.83
N ASN A 61 -12.98 -1.48 -4.32
CA ASN A 61 -11.94 -1.34 -5.32
C ASN A 61 -10.80 -0.46 -4.77
N ALA A 62 -9.55 -0.85 -5.03
CA ALA A 62 -8.37 -0.09 -4.61
C ALA A 62 -7.44 0.18 -5.79
N GLU A 63 -7.33 1.45 -6.18
CA GLU A 63 -6.38 1.94 -7.16
C GLU A 63 -5.07 2.28 -6.44
N VAL A 64 -3.98 1.61 -6.77
CA VAL A 64 -2.66 1.89 -6.20
C VAL A 64 -2.06 3.10 -6.90
N THR A 65 -1.90 4.22 -6.21
CA THR A 65 -1.37 5.46 -6.80
C THR A 65 0.11 5.66 -6.47
N THR A 66 0.57 5.16 -5.33
CA THR A 66 1.98 5.12 -4.93
C THR A 66 2.28 3.83 -4.18
N PHE A 67 3.41 3.20 -4.49
CA PHE A 67 3.93 2.05 -3.73
C PHE A 67 5.43 1.99 -3.94
N TYR A 68 6.17 2.71 -3.11
CA TYR A 68 7.60 2.93 -3.32
C TYR A 68 8.37 3.04 -2.00
N ASN A 69 9.60 2.52 -2.01
CA ASN A 69 10.56 2.64 -0.93
C ASN A 69 11.80 3.37 -1.44
N ASP A 70 12.08 4.54 -0.87
CA ASP A 70 13.36 5.20 -0.99
C ASP A 70 14.33 4.58 0.03
N PHE A 71 15.36 3.91 -0.48
CA PHE A 71 16.39 3.32 0.34
C PHE A 71 17.72 4.02 0.12
N SER A 72 18.24 4.67 1.16
CA SER A 72 19.55 5.31 1.14
C SER A 72 20.51 4.63 2.12
N VAL A 73 21.75 4.40 1.70
CA VAL A 73 22.85 4.00 2.59
C VAL A 73 23.55 5.30 3.04
N GLY A 74 23.36 5.76 4.28
CA GLY A 74 24.14 6.89 4.80
C GLY A 74 25.56 6.49 5.22
N MET A 75 26.46 7.46 5.41
CA MET A 75 27.84 7.21 5.88
C MET A 75 27.93 6.51 7.25
N LEU A 76 26.87 6.59 8.07
CA LEU A 76 26.81 5.97 9.41
C LEU A 76 25.73 4.89 9.50
N ALA A 77 24.54 5.16 8.94
CA ALA A 77 23.42 4.22 8.90
C ALA A 77 22.56 4.47 7.66
N GLY A 78 21.98 3.40 7.11
CA GLY A 78 20.99 3.52 6.06
C GLY A 78 19.63 3.94 6.58
N LYS A 79 18.80 4.45 5.67
CA LYS A 79 17.39 4.79 5.90
C LYS A 79 16.54 4.12 4.84
N SER A 80 15.43 3.54 5.28
CA SER A 80 14.36 3.04 4.40
C SER A 80 13.13 3.88 4.68
N LYS A 81 12.66 4.61 3.69
CA LYS A 81 11.43 5.40 3.74
C LYS A 81 10.44 4.84 2.71
N ALA A 82 9.27 4.42 3.16
CA ALA A 82 8.22 3.92 2.28
C ALA A 82 7.04 4.88 2.22
N ASP A 83 6.49 5.01 1.03
CA ASP A 83 5.27 5.76 0.72
C ASP A 83 4.29 4.83 0.01
N VAL A 84 3.07 4.75 0.56
CA VAL A 84 1.94 4.02 -0.02
C VAL A 84 0.78 4.99 -0.18
N GLY A 85 0.21 5.05 -1.37
CA GLY A 85 -0.96 5.85 -1.70
C GLY A 85 -1.98 4.99 -2.42
N LEU A 86 -3.24 5.06 -1.98
CA LEU A 86 -4.35 4.31 -2.56
C LEU A 86 -5.55 5.24 -2.78
N THR A 87 -6.30 5.03 -3.85
CA THR A 87 -7.68 5.53 -3.97
C THR A 87 -8.62 4.36 -3.80
N VAL A 88 -9.43 4.41 -2.74
CA VAL A 88 -10.37 3.34 -2.38
C VAL A 88 -11.79 3.78 -2.71
N THR A 89 -12.50 2.94 -3.44
CA THR A 89 -13.89 3.13 -3.81
C THR A 89 -14.73 1.98 -3.27
N VAL A 90 -15.92 2.27 -2.75
CA VAL A 90 -16.94 1.26 -2.41
C VAL A 90 -18.18 1.50 -3.26
N THR A 91 -18.62 0.46 -3.95
CA THR A 91 -19.89 0.43 -4.67
C THR A 91 -20.86 -0.51 -3.97
N ASN A 92 -22.11 -0.10 -3.77
CA ASN A 92 -23.13 -0.97 -3.17
C ASN A 92 -23.60 -2.07 -4.14
N ALA A 93 -24.50 -2.94 -3.69
CA ALA A 93 -25.03 -4.04 -4.51
C ALA A 93 -25.80 -3.56 -5.77
N ALA A 94 -26.32 -2.32 -5.76
CA ALA A 94 -26.96 -1.70 -6.92
C ALA A 94 -25.95 -1.08 -7.91
N GLY A 95 -24.65 -1.16 -7.62
CA GLY A 95 -23.57 -0.61 -8.45
C GLY A 95 -23.31 0.89 -8.27
N ALA A 96 -23.97 1.55 -7.33
CA ALA A 96 -23.75 2.96 -7.04
C ALA A 96 -22.48 3.15 -6.19
N GLU A 97 -21.64 4.13 -6.56
CA GLU A 97 -20.52 4.57 -5.71
C GLU A 97 -21.09 5.23 -4.44
N VAL A 98 -20.77 4.64 -3.29
CA VAL A 98 -21.22 5.11 -1.97
C VAL A 98 -20.07 5.64 -1.11
N TYR A 99 -18.83 5.45 -1.57
CA TYR A 99 -17.62 5.95 -0.95
C TYR A 99 -16.50 6.05 -1.98
N ARG A 100 -15.72 7.12 -1.92
CA ARG A 100 -14.44 7.25 -2.62
C ARG A 100 -13.51 8.13 -1.82
N ARG A 101 -12.29 7.65 -1.55
CA ARG A 101 -11.28 8.43 -0.83
C ARG A 101 -9.86 8.06 -1.21
N ALA A 102 -9.00 9.07 -1.28
CA ALA A 102 -7.56 8.88 -1.31
C ALA A 102 -7.04 8.74 0.13
N ILE A 103 -6.25 7.69 0.38
CA ILE A 103 -5.59 7.41 1.66
C ILE A 103 -4.09 7.25 1.43
N ALA A 104 -3.30 7.53 2.44
CA ALA A 104 -1.85 7.40 2.34
C ALA A 104 -1.23 6.91 3.64
N GLY A 105 -0.09 6.25 3.51
CA GLY A 105 0.69 5.79 4.64
C GLY A 105 2.17 5.97 4.35
N GLN A 106 2.89 6.45 5.36
CA GLN A 106 4.33 6.65 5.29
C GLN A 106 5.00 5.95 6.46
N ALA A 107 6.13 5.31 6.22
CA ALA A 107 6.95 4.70 7.26
C ALA A 107 8.43 4.96 6.99
N GLU A 108 9.20 5.19 8.05
CA GLU A 108 10.65 5.34 7.97
C GLU A 108 11.32 4.47 9.04
N ARG A 109 12.44 3.85 8.67
CA ARG A 109 13.26 3.04 9.58
C ARG A 109 14.75 3.25 9.32
N THR A 110 15.51 3.32 10.40
CA THR A 110 16.98 3.20 10.35
C THR A 110 17.37 1.75 10.15
N VAL A 111 18.31 1.50 9.25
CA VAL A 111 18.63 0.18 8.73
C VAL A 111 20.15 0.08 8.53
N GLN A 112 20.73 -1.04 8.93
CA GLN A 112 22.20 -1.22 8.85
C GLN A 112 22.67 -1.58 7.43
N LEU A 113 21.82 -2.20 6.62
CA LEU A 113 22.14 -2.70 5.28
C LEU A 113 21.03 -2.37 4.29
N ALA A 114 21.40 -1.92 3.09
CA ALA A 114 20.45 -1.75 2.00
C ALA A 114 20.14 -3.06 1.30
N ASN A 115 18.97 -3.63 1.60
CA ASN A 115 18.48 -4.82 0.93
C ASN A 115 16.95 -4.79 0.79
N GLY A 116 16.42 -5.67 -0.07
CA GLY A 116 14.99 -5.75 -0.35
C GLY A 116 14.13 -6.15 0.86
N GLY A 117 14.66 -6.89 1.83
CA GLY A 117 13.91 -7.30 3.03
C GLY A 117 13.54 -6.11 3.92
N ASN A 118 14.45 -5.15 4.05
CA ASN A 118 14.18 -3.90 4.76
C ASN A 118 13.15 -3.04 4.02
N ALA A 119 13.25 -2.94 2.69
CA ALA A 119 12.27 -2.22 1.87
C ALA A 119 10.86 -2.82 1.99
N ALA A 120 10.75 -4.16 1.92
CA ALA A 120 9.48 -4.86 2.09
C ALA A 120 8.85 -4.58 3.46
N THR A 121 9.65 -4.65 4.53
CA THR A 121 9.17 -4.38 5.89
C THR A 121 8.62 -2.96 6.05
N THR A 122 9.35 -1.96 5.54
CA THR A 122 8.91 -0.56 5.63
C THR A 122 7.67 -0.31 4.77
N LEU A 123 7.58 -0.91 3.58
CA LEU A 123 6.38 -0.86 2.72
C LEU A 123 5.16 -1.49 3.39
N SER A 124 5.31 -2.65 4.02
CA SER A 124 4.23 -3.28 4.79
C SER A 124 3.76 -2.39 5.94
N GLN A 125 4.67 -1.69 6.62
CA GLN A 125 4.32 -0.74 7.67
C GLN A 125 3.56 0.47 7.11
N ALA A 126 4.03 1.06 6.00
CA ALA A 126 3.34 2.16 5.33
C ALA A 126 1.93 1.75 4.87
N LEU A 127 1.79 0.57 4.26
CA LEU A 127 0.48 0.03 3.87
C LEU A 127 -0.44 -0.17 5.08
N SER A 128 0.07 -0.74 6.18
CA SER A 128 -0.71 -0.91 7.41
C SER A 128 -1.21 0.42 7.97
N LEU A 129 -0.41 1.50 7.90
CA LEU A 129 -0.82 2.83 8.32
C LEU A 129 -1.93 3.41 7.43
N ALA A 130 -1.81 3.26 6.10
CA ALA A 130 -2.87 3.67 5.16
C ALA A 130 -4.17 2.90 5.42
N LEU A 131 -4.11 1.59 5.67
CA LEU A 131 -5.29 0.78 5.96
C LEU A 131 -5.88 1.12 7.33
N LYS A 132 -5.06 1.47 8.32
CA LYS A 132 -5.54 1.95 9.62
C LYS A 132 -6.33 3.24 9.47
N GLU A 133 -5.89 4.16 8.60
CA GLU A 133 -6.65 5.38 8.26
C GLU A 133 -7.99 5.02 7.62
N LEU A 134 -7.99 4.19 6.58
CA LEU A 134 -9.20 3.74 5.87
C LEU A 134 -10.23 3.12 6.82
N MET A 135 -9.78 2.20 7.67
CA MET A 135 -10.66 1.48 8.58
C MET A 135 -11.08 2.30 9.80
N GLY A 136 -10.36 3.39 10.08
CA GLY A 136 -10.74 4.39 11.06
C GLY A 136 -11.77 5.40 10.53
N ASP A 137 -12.02 5.42 9.22
CA ASP A 137 -12.99 6.31 8.58
C ASP A 137 -14.43 5.78 8.79
N PRO A 138 -15.28 6.48 9.57
CA PRO A 138 -16.66 6.06 9.78
C PRO A 138 -17.47 6.00 8.49
N ALA A 139 -17.15 6.82 7.49
CA ALA A 139 -17.84 6.80 6.21
C ALA A 139 -17.52 5.54 5.40
N PHE A 140 -16.28 5.04 5.49
CA PHE A 140 -15.90 3.77 4.88
C PHE A 140 -16.64 2.60 5.55
N VAL A 141 -16.63 2.55 6.88
CA VAL A 141 -17.33 1.51 7.65
C VAL A 141 -18.82 1.50 7.34
N ALA A 142 -19.45 2.67 7.29
CA ALA A 142 -20.86 2.80 6.92
C ALA A 142 -21.15 2.40 5.47
N ALA A 143 -20.19 2.56 4.56
CA ALA A 143 -20.34 2.16 3.16
C ALA A 143 -20.28 0.64 2.98
N LEU A 144 -19.62 -0.11 3.87
CA LEU A 144 -19.54 -1.56 3.81
C LEU A 144 -20.84 -2.27 4.23
N THR A 145 -21.71 -1.59 4.96
CA THR A 145 -22.97 -2.14 5.49
C THR A 145 -24.21 -1.74 4.67
N ARG A 146 -24.02 -1.02 3.57
CA ARG A 146 -25.09 -0.51 2.69
C ARG A 146 -25.39 -1.42 1.50
#